data_AF-A0AAD4BNF4-F1
#
_entry.id   AF-A0AAD4BNF4-F1
#
_cell.length_a   1.000
_cell.length_b   1.000
_cell.length_c   1.000
_cell.angle_alpha   90.00
_cell.angle_beta   90.00
_cell.angle_gamma   90.00
#
_symmetry.space_group_name_H-M   'P 1'
#
loop_
_entity.id
_entity.type
_entity.pdbx_description
1 polymer ?
#
loop_
_entity_poly.entity_id
_entity_poly.type
_entity_poly.pdbx_seq_one_letter_code
_entity_poly.pdbx_strand_id
1 'polypeptide(L)'
;MHAHRRKDLSGEDRTTHDLSWEENFYRTVMEEYEAEFTAYERLKDLQGSAIPRLIMAGQFLPPDERAIRPPALVLEYVPSVNLYDVHFDAIAPAIRAQVLSAVKTFPSYGVIHNDINMTNIHFTPPEKPAKGFLLDFGSARIRRERDSEEMWTMRGECDVEWAEALLEDE
;
A
#
# COMPACT_ATOMS: atom_id res chain seq x y z
N MET A 1 -23.34 -18.69 -56.30
CA MET A 1 -22.95 -19.49 -55.12
C MET A 1 -21.44 -19.40 -54.95
N HIS A 2 -20.95 -18.55 -54.04
CA HIS A 2 -19.59 -18.65 -53.52
C HIS A 2 -19.63 -18.30 -52.03
N ALA A 3 -19.63 -19.35 -51.21
CA ALA A 3 -19.34 -19.25 -49.80
C ALA A 3 -17.88 -19.69 -49.61
N HIS A 4 -17.01 -18.79 -49.20
CA HIS A 4 -15.69 -19.12 -48.66
C HIS A 4 -15.52 -18.47 -47.30
N ARG A 5 -15.94 -19.26 -46.30
CA ARG A 5 -15.22 -19.60 -45.07
C ARG A 5 -14.41 -18.46 -44.44
N ARG A 6 -15.02 -17.82 -43.43
CA ARG A 6 -14.30 -17.11 -42.37
C ARG A 6 -13.26 -18.08 -41.76
N LYS A 7 -12.00 -17.66 -41.71
CA LYS A 7 -10.97 -18.33 -40.92
C LYS A 7 -11.15 -17.92 -39.47
N ASP A 8 -11.37 -18.91 -38.61
CA ASP A 8 -11.34 -18.75 -37.16
C ASP A 8 -9.92 -18.33 -36.72
N LEU A 9 -9.83 -17.16 -36.10
CA LEU A 9 -8.71 -16.72 -35.26
C LEU A 9 -9.18 -16.88 -33.81
N SER A 10 -9.05 -18.06 -33.22
CA SER A 10 -9.35 -18.24 -31.80
C SER A 10 -8.67 -19.50 -31.25
N GLY A 11 -7.64 -19.30 -30.43
CA GLY A 11 -7.00 -20.40 -29.68
C GLY A 11 -5.69 -19.94 -29.04
N GLU A 12 -4.65 -19.78 -29.86
CA GLU A 12 -3.26 -19.63 -29.37
C GLU A 12 -2.93 -18.23 -28.82
N ASP A 13 -3.59 -17.17 -29.32
CA ASP A 13 -3.27 -15.77 -28.98
C ASP A 13 -3.86 -15.33 -27.62
N ARG A 14 -4.86 -16.06 -27.10
CA ARG A 14 -5.44 -15.78 -25.76
C ARG A 14 -4.62 -16.45 -24.66
N THR A 15 -4.17 -17.69 -24.88
CA THR A 15 -3.43 -18.46 -23.88
C THR A 15 -2.05 -17.88 -23.55
N THR A 16 -1.37 -17.26 -24.52
CA THR A 16 -0.07 -16.61 -24.29
C THR A 16 -0.21 -15.28 -23.57
N HIS A 17 -1.22 -14.49 -23.90
CA HIS A 17 -1.54 -13.25 -23.19
C HIS A 17 -1.94 -13.52 -21.73
N ASP A 18 -2.80 -14.52 -21.50
CA ASP A 18 -3.29 -14.87 -20.17
C ASP A 18 -2.16 -15.37 -19.25
N LEU A 19 -1.25 -16.21 -19.75
CA LEU A 19 -0.08 -16.66 -18.97
C LEU A 19 0.91 -15.52 -18.67
N SER A 20 1.10 -14.58 -19.60
CA SER A 20 1.97 -13.42 -19.38
C SER A 20 1.39 -12.45 -18.35
N TRP A 21 0.05 -12.35 -18.28
CA TRP A 21 -0.63 -11.54 -17.28
C TRP A 21 -0.52 -12.18 -15.89
N GLU A 22 -0.76 -13.49 -15.76
CA GLU A 22 -0.65 -14.21 -14.48
C GLU A 22 0.77 -14.15 -13.90
N GLU A 23 1.80 -14.34 -14.73
CA GLU A 23 3.20 -14.23 -14.31
C GLU A 23 3.54 -12.80 -13.87
N ASN A 24 3.12 -11.79 -14.65
CA ASN A 24 3.38 -10.40 -14.30
C ASN A 24 2.64 -9.99 -13.02
N PHE A 25 1.38 -10.38 -12.88
CA PHE A 25 0.58 -10.13 -11.68
C PHE A 25 1.21 -10.80 -10.45
N TYR A 26 1.65 -12.06 -10.57
CA TYR A 26 2.34 -12.75 -9.49
C TYR A 26 3.62 -12.02 -9.07
N ARG A 27 4.44 -11.58 -10.04
CA ARG A 27 5.66 -10.81 -9.75
C ARG A 27 5.33 -9.51 -9.01
N THR A 28 4.34 -8.76 -9.47
CA THR A 28 3.91 -7.52 -8.82
C THR A 28 3.46 -7.78 -7.38
N VAL A 29 2.61 -8.79 -7.15
CA VAL A 29 2.16 -9.16 -5.79
C VAL A 29 3.34 -9.53 -4.88
N MET A 30 4.34 -10.24 -5.41
CA MET A 30 5.52 -10.59 -4.63
C MET A 30 6.39 -9.36 -4.28
N GLU A 31 6.57 -8.44 -5.24
CA GLU A 31 7.30 -7.19 -5.00
C GLU A 31 6.59 -6.30 -3.97
N GLU A 32 5.27 -6.18 -4.07
CA GLU A 32 4.44 -5.42 -3.13
C GLU A 32 4.45 -6.05 -1.74
N TYR A 33 4.31 -7.38 -1.65
CA TYR A 33 4.41 -8.11 -0.39
C TYR A 33 5.77 -7.91 0.29
N GLU A 34 6.87 -8.03 -0.47
CA GLU A 34 8.22 -7.88 0.08
C GLU A 34 8.45 -6.45 0.59
N ALA A 35 7.98 -5.44 -0.16
CA ALA A 35 8.03 -4.05 0.24
C ALA A 35 7.22 -3.80 1.53
N GLU A 36 5.96 -4.24 1.56
CA GLU A 36 5.06 -4.04 2.69
C GLU A 36 5.57 -4.76 3.94
N PHE A 37 5.91 -6.04 3.83
CA PHE A 37 6.44 -6.82 4.96
C PHE A 37 7.70 -6.17 5.53
N THR A 38 8.62 -5.74 4.66
CA THR A 38 9.86 -5.08 5.11
C THR A 38 9.58 -3.72 5.75
N ALA A 39 8.59 -2.97 5.25
CA ALA A 39 8.17 -1.72 5.87
C ALA A 39 7.64 -1.96 7.29
N TYR A 40 6.74 -2.93 7.48
CA TYR A 40 6.25 -3.28 8.82
C TYR A 40 7.37 -3.76 9.75
N GLU A 41 8.33 -4.54 9.25
CA GLU A 41 9.49 -4.98 10.04
C GLU A 41 10.41 -3.82 10.46
N ARG A 42 10.56 -2.77 9.63
CA ARG A 42 11.35 -1.58 9.94
C ARG A 42 10.61 -0.59 10.83
N LEU A 43 9.30 -0.49 10.70
CA LEU A 43 8.44 0.46 11.41
C LEU A 43 7.84 -0.12 12.71
N LYS A 44 8.49 -1.12 13.32
CA LYS A 44 8.02 -1.80 14.55
C LYS A 44 7.65 -0.82 15.67
N ASP A 45 8.41 0.26 15.84
CA ASP A 45 8.16 1.26 16.89
C ASP A 45 6.91 2.12 16.62
N LEU A 46 6.44 2.16 15.38
CA LEU A 46 5.24 2.90 14.97
C LEU A 46 3.98 2.03 14.92
N GLN A 47 4.12 0.72 15.11
CA GLN A 47 2.99 -0.20 15.11
C GLN A 47 2.08 -0.02 16.33
N GLY A 48 0.77 0.08 16.06
CA GLY A 48 -0.27 0.40 17.02
C GLY A 48 -0.31 1.88 17.41
N SER A 49 0.53 2.74 16.84
CA SER A 49 0.54 4.19 17.09
C SER A 49 0.28 5.01 15.84
N ALA A 50 0.97 4.74 14.73
CA ALA A 50 0.79 5.43 13.46
C ALA A 50 0.50 4.49 12.29
N ILE A 51 0.82 3.20 12.43
CA ILE A 51 0.44 2.13 11.51
C ILE A 51 -0.18 0.97 12.33
N PRO A 52 -0.99 0.07 11.74
CA PRO A 52 -1.49 -1.10 12.44
C PRO A 52 -0.37 -2.01 12.93
N ARG A 53 -0.66 -2.92 13.87
CA ARG A 53 0.29 -3.98 14.22
C ARG A 53 0.30 -5.08 13.17
N LEU A 54 1.50 -5.52 12.78
CA LEU A 54 1.68 -6.79 12.06
C LEU A 54 1.52 -7.93 13.07
N ILE A 55 0.47 -8.73 12.92
CA ILE A 55 0.19 -9.88 13.80
C ILE A 55 0.92 -11.13 13.30
N MET A 56 0.87 -11.37 11.98
CA MET A 56 1.44 -12.56 11.36
C MET A 56 1.75 -12.32 9.89
N ALA A 57 2.75 -13.03 9.36
CA ALA A 57 2.98 -13.19 7.94
C ALA A 57 2.88 -14.68 7.58
N GLY A 58 2.38 -14.99 6.38
CA GLY A 58 2.15 -16.37 5.95
C GLY A 58 1.77 -16.46 4.48
N GLN A 59 1.05 -17.52 4.14
CA GLN A 59 0.53 -17.75 2.79
C GLN A 59 -0.99 -17.93 2.85
N PHE A 60 -1.68 -17.36 1.88
CA PHE A 60 -3.08 -17.67 1.65
C PHE A 60 -3.20 -19.05 1.00
N LEU A 61 -3.94 -19.94 1.66
CA LEU A 61 -4.24 -21.28 1.15
C LEU A 61 -5.65 -21.25 0.55
N PRO A 62 -5.78 -21.13 -0.78
CA PRO A 62 -7.10 -21.16 -1.40
C PRO A 62 -7.75 -22.53 -1.21
N PRO A 63 -9.09 -22.58 -1.14
CA PRO A 63 -9.82 -23.85 -0.96
C PRO A 63 -9.80 -24.76 -2.20
N ASP A 64 -9.26 -24.29 -3.33
CA ASP A 64 -9.12 -25.02 -4.58
C ASP A 64 -7.66 -25.47 -4.84
N GLU A 65 -7.45 -26.29 -5.88
CA GLU A 65 -6.14 -26.87 -6.23
C GLU A 65 -5.23 -25.90 -7.02
N ARG A 66 -5.32 -24.58 -6.77
CA ARG A 66 -4.45 -23.63 -7.46
C ARG A 66 -2.98 -23.87 -7.11
N ALA A 67 -2.13 -23.81 -8.12
CA ALA A 67 -0.68 -23.96 -7.98
C ALA A 67 -0.04 -22.78 -7.22
N ILE A 68 -0.65 -21.60 -7.30
CA ILE A 68 -0.14 -20.38 -6.68
C ILE A 68 -0.72 -20.22 -5.28
N ARG A 69 0.16 -19.96 -4.31
CA ARG A 69 -0.17 -19.64 -2.91
C ARG A 69 0.36 -18.25 -2.60
N PRO A 70 -0.47 -17.20 -2.75
CA PRO A 70 -0.03 -15.83 -2.52
C PRO A 70 0.48 -15.66 -1.09
N PRO A 71 1.53 -14.85 -0.87
CA PRO A 71 1.90 -14.46 0.47
C PRO A 71 0.80 -13.57 1.08
N ALA A 72 0.73 -13.51 2.40
CA ALA A 72 -0.29 -12.76 3.11
C ALA A 72 0.25 -12.16 4.41
N LEU A 73 -0.20 -10.94 4.72
CA LEU A 73 0.01 -10.28 6.00
C LEU A 73 -1.31 -10.23 6.76
N VAL A 74 -1.25 -10.50 8.06
CA VAL A 74 -2.37 -10.34 8.98
C VAL A 74 -2.07 -9.14 9.86
N LEU A 75 -2.86 -8.09 9.70
CA LEU A 75 -2.73 -6.84 10.42
C LEU A 75 -3.80 -6.69 11.49
N GLU A 76 -3.51 -5.89 12.51
CA GLU A 76 -4.49 -5.42 13.48
C GLU A 76 -5.66 -4.74 12.77
N TYR A 77 -6.86 -5.23 13.04
CA TYR A 77 -8.07 -4.55 12.59
C TYR A 77 -8.33 -3.31 13.45
N VAL A 78 -8.24 -2.14 12.84
CA VAL A 78 -8.54 -0.85 13.48
C VAL A 78 -9.84 -0.31 12.86
N PRO A 79 -10.97 -0.27 13.59
CA PRO A 79 -12.20 0.34 13.11
C PRO A 79 -11.93 1.81 12.74
N SER A 80 -12.06 2.15 11.46
CA SER A 80 -11.64 3.45 10.94
C SER A 80 -12.43 3.88 9.71
N VAL A 81 -12.31 5.15 9.37
CA VAL A 81 -12.77 5.77 8.12
C VAL A 81 -11.56 6.36 7.40
N ASN A 82 -11.49 6.22 6.08
CA ASN A 82 -10.38 6.80 5.31
C ASN A 82 -10.58 8.32 5.12
N LEU A 83 -9.52 9.04 4.72
CA LEU A 83 -9.56 10.49 4.49
C LEU A 83 -10.54 10.88 3.37
N TYR A 84 -10.79 9.98 2.41
CA TYR A 84 -11.74 10.23 1.31
C TYR A 84 -13.20 10.29 1.81
N ASP A 85 -13.58 9.42 2.75
CA ASP A 85 -14.96 9.25 3.21
C ASP A 85 -15.28 10.05 4.49
N VAL A 86 -14.27 10.51 5.23
CA VAL A 86 -14.47 11.30 6.45
C VAL A 86 -14.78 12.75 6.14
N HIS A 87 -15.67 13.36 6.92
CA HIS A 87 -15.80 14.82 6.90
C HIS A 87 -14.53 15.47 7.46
N PHE A 88 -13.83 16.26 6.64
CA PHE A 88 -12.54 16.85 7.01
C PHE A 88 -12.59 17.68 8.31
N ASP A 89 -13.69 18.43 8.53
CA ASP A 89 -13.96 19.19 9.76
C ASP A 89 -14.00 18.33 11.03
N ALA A 90 -14.28 17.04 10.90
CA ALA A 90 -14.28 16.11 12.03
C ALA A 90 -12.86 15.72 12.47
N ILE A 91 -11.84 16.02 11.67
CA ILE A 91 -10.45 15.68 11.94
C ILE A 91 -9.76 16.87 12.61
N ALA A 92 -9.52 16.76 13.91
CA ALA A 92 -8.83 17.83 14.64
C ALA A 92 -7.41 18.07 14.07
N PRO A 93 -6.93 19.34 14.02
CA PRO A 93 -5.59 19.66 13.51
C PRO A 93 -4.46 18.88 14.17
N ALA A 94 -4.59 18.57 15.47
CA ALA A 94 -3.62 17.76 16.19
C ALA A 94 -3.50 16.32 15.64
N ILE A 95 -4.59 15.74 15.13
CA ILE A 95 -4.60 14.40 14.53
C ILE A 95 -3.95 14.45 13.13
N ARG A 96 -4.23 15.51 12.36
CA ARG A 96 -3.57 15.74 11.07
C ARG A 96 -2.06 15.90 11.23
N ALA A 97 -1.64 16.70 12.21
CA ALA A 97 -0.23 16.84 12.59
C ALA A 97 0.39 15.52 13.06
N GLN A 98 -0.36 14.66 13.77
CA GLN A 98 0.10 13.32 14.16
C GLN A 98 0.39 12.44 12.93
N VAL A 99 -0.50 12.41 11.94
CA VAL A 99 -0.29 11.65 10.69
C VAL A 99 0.92 12.20 9.94
N LEU A 100 0.99 13.51 9.76
CA LEU A 100 2.11 14.17 9.08
C LEU A 100 3.44 13.90 9.77
N SER A 101 3.47 13.94 11.10
CA SER A 101 4.67 13.61 11.88
C SER A 101 5.08 12.16 11.67
N ALA A 102 4.15 11.22 11.51
CA ALA A 102 4.49 9.83 11.22
C ALA A 102 5.17 9.69 9.84
N VAL A 103 4.59 10.30 8.80
CA VAL A 103 5.17 10.30 7.44
C VAL A 103 6.60 10.86 7.47
N LYS A 104 6.81 11.99 8.16
CA LYS A 104 8.14 12.62 8.32
C LYS A 104 9.17 11.71 8.99
N THR A 105 8.74 10.73 9.80
CA THR A 105 9.66 9.80 10.47
C THR A 105 9.99 8.56 9.65
N PHE A 106 9.19 8.14 8.67
CA PHE A 106 9.46 6.91 7.92
C PHE A 106 10.87 6.87 7.30
N PRO A 107 11.39 7.96 6.70
CA PRO A 107 12.72 7.93 6.08
C PRO A 107 13.85 7.60 7.06
N SER A 108 13.72 7.95 8.36
CA SER A 108 14.72 7.60 9.38
C SER A 108 14.72 6.12 9.73
N TYR A 109 13.60 5.43 9.51
CA TYR A 109 13.49 3.97 9.58
C TYR A 109 13.88 3.29 8.25
N GLY A 110 14.33 4.06 7.25
CA GLY A 110 14.66 3.53 5.93
C GLY A 110 13.43 3.06 5.15
N VAL A 111 12.28 3.70 5.37
CA VAL A 111 11.04 3.46 4.62
C VAL A 111 10.54 4.77 4.02
N ILE A 112 10.04 4.72 2.80
CA ILE A 112 9.21 5.76 2.18
C ILE A 112 7.93 5.05 1.76
N HIS A 113 6.77 5.61 2.08
CA HIS A 113 5.48 5.00 1.79
C HIS A 113 5.21 4.96 0.28
N ASN A 114 5.55 6.02 -0.44
CA ASN A 114 5.52 6.12 -1.91
C ASN A 114 4.11 5.88 -2.53
N ASP A 115 3.07 5.95 -1.71
CA ASP A 115 1.65 5.91 -2.12
C ASP A 115 0.75 6.59 -1.07
N ILE A 116 1.13 7.81 -0.69
CA ILE A 116 0.33 8.65 0.20
C ILE A 116 -0.88 9.16 -0.58
N ASN A 117 -2.07 8.73 -0.19
CA ASN A 117 -3.33 9.12 -0.81
C ASN A 117 -4.49 9.07 0.21
N MET A 118 -5.66 9.59 -0.19
CA MET A 118 -6.83 9.69 0.69
C MET A 118 -7.42 8.35 1.11
N THR A 119 -7.15 7.26 0.38
CA THR A 119 -7.65 5.92 0.73
C THR A 119 -6.71 5.18 1.69
N ASN A 120 -5.45 5.60 1.81
CA ASN A 120 -4.44 4.97 2.66
C ASN A 120 -4.23 5.70 4.00
N ILE A 121 -4.82 6.89 4.17
CA ILE A 121 -4.86 7.62 5.44
C ILE A 121 -6.20 7.33 6.13
N HIS A 122 -6.15 6.76 7.33
CA HIS A 122 -7.31 6.33 8.09
C HIS A 122 -7.41 7.03 9.44
N PHE A 123 -8.63 7.24 9.93
CA PHE A 123 -8.91 7.85 11.21
C PHE A 123 -9.83 6.98 12.06
N THR A 124 -9.53 6.90 13.35
CA THR A 124 -10.26 6.07 14.30
C THR A 124 -10.58 6.83 15.60
N PRO A 125 -11.73 6.57 16.26
CA PRO A 125 -12.87 5.82 15.73
C PRO A 125 -13.58 6.58 14.58
N PRO A 126 -14.35 5.90 13.70
CA PRO A 126 -14.95 6.50 12.51
C PRO A 126 -15.84 7.72 12.79
N GLU A 127 -16.65 7.66 13.84
CA GLU A 127 -17.67 8.67 14.15
C GLU A 127 -17.09 9.88 14.87
N LYS A 128 -15.92 9.71 15.50
CA LYS A 128 -15.22 10.76 16.23
C LYS A 128 -13.71 10.52 16.18
N PRO A 129 -13.06 10.84 15.06
CA PRO A 129 -11.62 10.71 14.90
C PRO A 129 -10.85 11.24 16.12
N ALA A 130 -10.01 10.38 16.67
CA ALA A 130 -9.10 10.70 17.78
C ALA A 130 -7.64 10.40 17.42
N LYS A 131 -7.41 9.62 16.36
CA LYS A 131 -6.10 9.14 15.96
C LYS A 131 -6.06 8.80 14.48
N GLY A 132 -4.93 9.07 13.83
CA GLY A 132 -4.68 8.70 12.44
C GLY A 132 -3.78 7.46 12.31
N PHE A 133 -3.98 6.71 11.22
CA PHE A 133 -3.21 5.53 10.82
C PHE A 133 -2.89 5.62 9.32
N LEU A 134 -1.71 5.12 8.93
CA LEU A 134 -1.31 4.92 7.55
C LEU A 134 -1.33 3.42 7.23
N LEU A 135 -1.94 3.08 6.10
CA LEU A 135 -2.12 1.72 5.60
C LEU A 135 -1.44 1.55 4.24
N ASP A 136 -1.32 0.28 3.83
CA ASP A 136 -0.86 -0.11 2.49
C ASP A 136 0.55 0.37 2.13
N PHE A 137 1.53 -0.42 2.57
CA PHE A 137 2.93 -0.21 2.20
C PHE A 137 3.36 -1.06 1.00
N GLY A 138 2.41 -1.57 0.19
CA GLY A 138 2.74 -2.38 -1.00
C GLY A 138 3.62 -1.62 -1.99
N SER A 139 3.42 -0.31 -2.10
CA SER A 139 4.22 0.57 -2.94
C SER A 139 5.48 1.12 -2.28
N ALA A 140 5.80 0.71 -1.05
CA ALA A 140 6.87 1.30 -0.27
C ALA A 140 8.25 1.16 -0.92
N ARG A 141 9.08 2.17 -0.71
CA ARG A 141 10.51 2.10 -1.02
C ARG A 141 11.28 1.79 0.24
N ILE A 142 12.12 0.77 0.14
CA ILE A 142 12.96 0.29 1.22
C ILE A 142 14.38 0.73 0.96
N ARG A 143 14.96 1.48 1.90
CA ARG A 143 16.33 1.99 1.77
C ARG A 143 17.34 0.85 1.65
N ARG A 144 18.21 0.96 0.65
CA ARG A 144 19.34 0.07 0.34
C ARG A 144 20.65 0.83 0.52
N GLU A 145 21.73 0.09 0.71
CA GLU A 145 23.08 0.66 0.92
C GLU A 145 23.57 1.55 -0.23
N ARG A 146 23.07 1.31 -1.44
CA ARG A 146 23.48 2.04 -2.66
C ARG A 146 22.63 3.29 -2.93
N ASP A 147 21.57 3.51 -2.15
CA ASP A 147 20.72 4.68 -2.34
C ASP A 147 21.45 5.92 -1.82
N SER A 148 21.55 6.96 -2.65
CA SER A 148 22.16 8.23 -2.24
C SER A 148 21.27 8.96 -1.24
N GLU A 149 21.89 9.70 -0.31
CA GLU A 149 21.16 10.55 0.64
C GLU A 149 20.24 11.54 -0.07
N GLU A 150 20.72 12.14 -1.17
CA GLU A 150 19.95 13.12 -1.96
C GLU A 150 18.67 12.51 -2.53
N MET A 151 18.76 11.34 -3.18
CA MET A 151 17.60 10.67 -3.76
C MET A 151 16.63 10.19 -2.67
N TRP A 152 17.17 9.68 -1.56
CA TRP A 152 16.37 9.24 -0.43
C TRP A 152 15.60 10.39 0.22
N THR A 153 16.28 11.53 0.43
CA THR A 153 15.69 12.76 1.00
C THR A 153 14.61 13.30 0.08
N MET A 154 14.90 13.49 -1.21
CA MET A 154 13.93 13.99 -2.20
C MET A 154 12.66 13.15 -2.24
N ARG A 155 12.78 11.81 -2.22
CA ARG A 155 11.60 10.93 -2.24
C ARG A 155 10.81 10.97 -0.94
N GLY A 156 11.49 11.07 0.21
CA GLY A 156 10.83 11.23 1.50
C GLY A 156 10.08 12.57 1.59
N GLU A 157 10.66 13.64 1.04
CA GLU A 157 10.03 14.95 0.92
C GLU A 157 8.77 14.89 0.06
N CYS A 158 8.76 14.14 -1.06
CA CYS A 158 7.55 13.97 -1.87
C CYS A 158 6.38 13.36 -1.07
N ASP A 159 6.61 12.31 -0.27
CA ASP A 159 5.54 11.74 0.58
C ASP A 159 5.01 12.76 1.59
N VAL A 160 5.90 13.58 2.15
CA VAL A 160 5.55 14.65 3.09
C VAL A 160 4.73 15.73 2.40
N GLU A 161 5.15 16.20 1.22
CA GLU A 161 4.41 17.19 0.43
C GLU A 161 3.01 16.71 0.06
N TRP A 162 2.88 15.44 -0.36
CA TRP A 162 1.56 14.84 -0.62
C TRP A 162 0.71 14.75 0.64
N ALA A 163 1.29 14.35 1.78
CA ALA A 163 0.58 14.31 3.05
C ALA A 163 0.12 15.71 3.50
N GLU A 164 0.98 16.73 3.35
CA GLU A 164 0.65 18.13 3.67
C GLU A 164 -0.50 18.62 2.79
N ALA A 165 -0.41 18.43 1.47
CA ALA A 165 -1.46 18.81 0.54
C ALA A 165 -2.81 18.18 0.90
N LEU A 166 -2.85 16.90 1.29
CA LEU A 166 -4.08 16.20 1.66
C LEU A 166 -4.64 16.58 3.04
N LEU A 167 -3.79 17.02 3.97
CA LEU A 167 -4.13 17.28 5.37
C LEU A 167 -4.26 18.77 5.72
N GLU A 168 -3.98 19.65 4.76
CA GLU A 168 -4.08 21.10 4.90
C GLU A 168 -5.13 21.73 3.97
N ASP A 169 -5.66 21.02 2.97
CA ASP A 169 -6.66 21.56 2.04
C ASP A 169 -8.05 21.72 2.68
N GLU A 170 -8.55 22.96 2.66
CA GLU A 170 -9.96 23.37 2.68
C GLU A 170 -10.28 24.14 1.39
#